data_AF-A0AAV5EM19-F1
#
_entry.id   AF-A0AAV5EM19-F1
#
_cell.length_a   1.000
_cell.length_b   1.000
_cell.length_c   1.000
_cell.angle_alpha   90.00
_cell.angle_beta   90.00
_cell.angle_gamma   90.00
#
_symmetry.space_group_name_H-M   'P 1'
#
loop_
_entity.id
_entity.type
_entity.pdbx_description
1 polymer ?
#
loop_
_entity_poly.entity_id
_entity_poly.type
_entity_poly.pdbx_seq_one_letter_code
_entity_poly.pdbx_strand_id
1 'polypeptide(L)'
;MAWNLSITSQTLTYIVGYNVLRCAKVVLEGKVPELNGKHANPNIMNPYGYFPLHDVAERFSVDMIKLLFRHGASANVRTVADDVIENLLPLHVAVENACMHKYLEDNLSPMQYQPGYIYKLIHLLC
;
A
#
# COMPACT_ATOMS: atom_id res chain seq x y z
N MET A 1 26.35 15.73 6.90
CA MET A 1 25.58 14.85 6.00
C MET A 1 24.93 13.77 6.87
N ALA A 2 23.64 13.93 7.19
CA ALA A 2 22.93 13.00 8.07
C ALA A 2 22.59 11.75 7.26
N TRP A 3 23.32 10.66 7.49
CA TRP A 3 22.98 9.36 6.92
C TRP A 3 21.60 8.99 7.47
N ASN A 4 20.68 8.76 6.55
CA ASN A 4 19.26 8.54 6.78
C ASN A 4 19.04 7.46 7.86
N LEU A 5 18.71 7.86 9.09
CA LEU A 5 18.36 6.99 10.20
C LEU A 5 16.93 6.46 9.99
N SER A 6 16.65 5.79 8.87
CA SER A 6 15.32 5.28 8.55
C SER A 6 15.28 3.76 8.55
N ILE A 7 14.17 3.21 9.04
CA ILE A 7 13.80 1.80 8.77
C ILE A 7 13.64 1.64 7.25
N THR A 8 14.06 0.50 6.70
CA THR A 8 14.03 0.27 5.25
C THR A 8 12.60 0.10 4.74
N SER A 9 12.39 0.38 3.45
CA SER A 9 11.11 0.16 2.77
C SER A 9 10.64 -1.28 2.89
N GLN A 10 11.53 -2.25 2.66
CA GLN A 10 11.19 -3.67 2.72
C GLN A 10 10.74 -4.06 4.13
N THR A 11 11.43 -3.59 5.18
CA THR A 11 11.01 -3.89 6.55
C THR A 11 9.61 -3.36 6.84
N LEU A 12 9.31 -2.11 6.47
CA LEU A 12 7.97 -1.55 6.65
C LEU A 12 6.93 -2.32 5.82
N THR A 13 7.22 -2.61 4.55
CA THR A 13 6.36 -3.37 3.63
C THR A 13 6.00 -4.74 4.22
N TYR A 14 6.97 -5.48 4.75
CA TYR A 14 6.71 -6.77 5.39
C TYR A 14 5.82 -6.64 6.63
N ILE A 15 6.09 -5.65 7.48
CA ILE A 15 5.30 -5.40 8.69
C ILE A 15 3.84 -5.08 8.34
N VAL A 16 3.61 -4.22 7.34
CA VAL A 16 2.25 -3.86 6.91
C VAL A 16 1.56 -5.00 6.17
N GLY A 17 2.27 -5.74 5.33
CA GLY A 17 1.74 -6.87 4.58
C GLY A 17 1.24 -8.00 5.50
N TYR A 18 1.96 -8.30 6.57
CA TYR A 18 1.49 -9.26 7.59
C TYR A 18 0.51 -8.66 8.62
N ASN A 19 0.07 -7.41 8.42
CA ASN A 19 -0.84 -6.68 9.29
C ASN A 19 -0.41 -6.66 10.77
N VAL A 20 0.90 -6.53 11.03
CA VAL A 20 1.46 -6.58 12.39
C VAL A 20 1.40 -5.18 13.03
N LEU A 21 0.19 -4.78 13.45
CA LEU A 21 -0.11 -3.41 13.94
C LEU A 21 0.84 -2.92 15.04
N ARG A 22 1.19 -3.79 16.00
CA ARG A 22 2.09 -3.41 17.11
C ARG A 22 3.49 -3.06 16.60
N CYS A 23 4.05 -3.88 15.69
CA CYS A 23 5.36 -3.62 15.10
C CYS A 23 5.32 -2.38 14.20
N ALA A 24 4.25 -2.22 13.41
CA ALA A 24 4.04 -1.05 12.55
C ALA A 24 4.09 0.24 13.37
N LYS A 25 3.37 0.27 14.49
CA LYS A 25 3.35 1.42 15.40
C LYS A 25 4.75 1.73 15.95
N VAL A 26 5.48 0.71 16.41
CA VAL A 26 6.83 0.90 16.97
C VAL A 26 7.78 1.49 15.93
N VAL A 27 7.79 0.95 14.71
CA VAL A 27 8.71 1.44 13.66
C VAL A 27 8.31 2.80 13.13
N LEU A 28 7.00 3.14 13.08
CA LEU A 28 6.53 4.47 12.66
C LEU A 28 6.78 5.54 13.72
N GLU A 29 6.76 5.18 15.01
CA GLU A 29 7.05 6.11 16.11
C GLU A 29 8.56 6.32 16.33
N GLY A 30 9.38 5.27 16.19
CA GLY A 30 10.83 5.35 16.42
C GLY A 30 11.25 5.70 17.85
N LYS A 31 10.33 5.61 18.81
CA LYS A 31 10.52 6.05 20.21
C LYS A 31 11.23 5.03 21.10
N VAL A 32 11.28 3.77 20.68
CA VAL A 32 11.86 2.70 21.51
C VAL A 32 13.40 2.79 21.45
N PRO A 33 14.11 2.57 22.58
CA PRO A 33 15.57 2.74 22.66
C PRO A 33 16.34 1.93 21.62
N GLU A 34 15.85 0.73 21.29
CA GLU A 34 16.47 -0.20 20.35
C GLU A 34 16.54 0.37 18.91
N LEU A 35 15.67 1.31 18.58
CA LEU A 35 15.66 1.96 17.26
C LEU A 35 16.61 3.16 17.20
N ASN A 36 17.14 3.65 18.31
CA ASN A 36 18.06 4.79 18.36
C ASN A 36 17.56 6.00 17.54
N GLY A 37 16.28 6.36 17.70
CA GLY A 37 15.63 7.44 16.98
C GLY A 37 15.29 7.14 15.50
N LYS A 38 15.56 5.93 15.01
CA LYS A 38 15.16 5.52 13.66
C LYS A 38 13.66 5.30 13.60
N HIS A 39 13.02 5.85 12.58
CA HIS A 39 11.62 5.58 12.26
C HIS A 39 11.44 5.18 10.79
N ALA A 40 10.29 4.60 10.48
CA ALA A 40 9.90 4.28 9.13
C ALA A 40 9.17 5.47 8.51
N ASN A 41 9.54 5.85 7.28
CA ASN A 41 8.76 6.80 6.48
C ASN A 41 7.54 6.07 5.89
N PRO A 42 6.30 6.47 6.19
CA PRO A 42 5.12 5.79 5.64
C PRO A 42 4.92 6.02 4.14
N ASN A 43 5.59 7.02 3.56
CA ASN A 43 5.59 7.30 2.12
C ASN A 43 6.87 6.77 1.45
N ILE A 44 7.41 5.66 1.94
CA ILE A 44 8.59 5.04 1.34
C ILE A 44 8.17 4.05 0.26
N MET A 45 8.79 4.15 -0.91
CA MET A 45 8.56 3.22 -2.01
C MET A 45 9.44 1.98 -1.83
N ASN A 46 8.89 0.80 -2.08
CA ASN A 46 9.63 -0.46 -2.13
C ASN A 46 10.25 -0.67 -3.53
N PRO A 47 11.16 -1.65 -3.72
CA PRO A 47 11.80 -1.88 -5.02
C PRO A 47 10.85 -2.28 -6.15
N TYR A 48 9.62 -2.67 -5.82
CA TYR A 48 8.60 -3.06 -6.78
C TYR A 48 7.71 -1.87 -7.19
N GLY A 49 8.06 -0.65 -6.77
CA GLY A 49 7.31 0.55 -7.10
C GLY A 49 6.06 0.78 -6.26
N TYR A 50 5.80 -0.05 -5.25
CA TYR A 50 4.65 0.12 -4.36
C TYR A 50 5.02 0.91 -3.10
N PHE A 51 4.00 1.43 -2.44
CA PHE A 51 4.09 2.15 -1.17
C PHE A 51 3.26 1.41 -0.13
N PRO A 52 3.55 1.54 1.18
CA PRO A 52 2.82 0.86 2.24
C PRO A 52 1.29 0.97 2.13
N LEU A 53 0.77 2.11 1.65
CA LEU A 53 -0.67 2.30 1.44
C LEU A 53 -1.27 1.40 0.36
N HIS A 54 -0.53 1.04 -0.69
CA HIS A 54 -1.00 0.08 -1.70
C HIS A 54 -1.19 -1.32 -1.08
N ASP A 55 -0.22 -1.80 -0.31
CA ASP A 55 -0.26 -3.13 0.31
C ASP A 55 -1.43 -3.29 1.29
N VAL A 56 -1.71 -2.25 2.08
CA VAL A 56 -2.81 -2.31 3.06
C VAL A 56 -4.17 -2.09 2.41
N ALA A 57 -4.21 -1.40 1.27
CA ALA A 57 -5.42 -1.21 0.45
C ALA A 57 -5.83 -2.52 -0.21
N GLU A 58 -4.86 -3.26 -0.78
CA GLU A 58 -5.06 -4.63 -1.27
C GLU A 58 -5.70 -5.52 -0.19
N ARG A 59 -5.25 -5.39 1.06
CA ARG A 59 -5.71 -6.24 2.17
C ARG A 59 -6.94 -5.73 2.90
N PHE A 60 -7.52 -4.60 2.49
CA PHE A 60 -8.60 -3.91 3.22
C PHE A 60 -8.31 -3.71 4.72
N SER A 61 -7.04 -3.50 5.09
CA SER A 61 -6.60 -3.43 6.48
C SER A 61 -6.86 -2.03 7.07
N VAL A 62 -8.12 -1.76 7.42
CA VAL A 62 -8.61 -0.45 7.87
C VAL A 62 -7.79 0.15 9.02
N ASP A 63 -7.42 -0.66 10.02
CA ASP A 63 -6.67 -0.17 11.17
C ASP A 63 -5.22 0.18 10.82
N MET A 64 -4.60 -0.55 9.89
CA MET A 64 -3.26 -0.24 9.38
C MET A 64 -3.29 1.03 8.51
N ILE A 65 -4.33 1.22 7.69
CA ILE A 65 -4.55 2.45 6.93
C ILE A 65 -4.66 3.65 7.86
N LYS A 66 -5.49 3.56 8.91
CA LYS A 66 -5.62 4.62 9.94
C LYS A 66 -4.29 4.89 10.64
N LEU A 67 -3.53 3.85 10.96
CA LEU A 67 -2.23 3.99 11.59
C LEU A 67 -1.26 4.73 10.66
N LEU A 68 -1.13 4.33 9.40
CA LEU A 68 -0.28 5.00 8.42
C LEU A 68 -0.66 6.48 8.24
N PHE A 69 -1.96 6.80 8.15
CA PHE A 69 -2.41 8.20 8.05
C PHE A 69 -2.08 9.03 9.28
N ARG A 70 -2.23 8.48 10.50
CA ARG A 70 -1.81 9.17 11.73
C ARG A 70 -0.33 9.53 11.74
N HIS A 71 0.49 8.80 10.97
CA HIS A 71 1.92 9.03 10.83
C HIS A 71 2.31 9.78 9.55
N GLY A 72 1.35 10.34 8.81
CA GLY A 72 1.62 11.23 7.67
C GLY A 72 1.69 10.53 6.30
N ALA A 73 1.11 9.34 6.17
CA ALA A 73 0.97 8.70 4.86
C ALA A 73 0.11 9.55 3.91
N SER A 74 0.50 9.65 2.64
CA SER A 74 -0.21 10.37 1.60
C SER A 74 -1.08 9.40 0.81
N ALA A 75 -2.38 9.68 0.74
CA ALA A 75 -3.32 8.89 -0.07
C ALA A 75 -3.07 8.99 -1.58
N ASN A 76 -2.27 9.98 -2.02
CA ASN A 76 -2.03 10.30 -3.43
C ASN A 76 -0.68 9.78 -3.94
N VAL A 77 -0.03 8.87 -3.22
CA VAL A 77 1.16 8.17 -3.73
C VAL A 77 0.78 7.36 -4.97
N ARG A 78 1.72 7.25 -5.91
CA ARG A 78 1.51 6.58 -7.19
C ARG A 78 2.56 5.50 -7.37
N THR A 79 2.17 4.34 -7.89
CA THR A 79 3.13 3.29 -8.23
C THR A 79 4.12 3.75 -9.31
N VAL A 80 5.38 3.34 -9.17
CA VAL A 80 6.48 3.68 -10.11
C VAL A 80 7.45 2.50 -10.24
N ALA A 81 7.30 1.69 -11.30
CA ALA A 81 8.29 0.69 -11.74
C ALA A 81 7.92 0.16 -13.14
N ASP A 82 8.91 -0.39 -13.86
CA ASP A 82 8.70 -0.92 -15.23
C ASP A 82 7.76 -2.14 -15.23
N ASP A 83 7.81 -2.96 -14.18
CA ASP A 83 7.04 -4.21 -14.05
C ASP A 83 5.72 -4.04 -13.27
N VAL A 84 5.32 -2.79 -12.95
CA VAL A 84 4.04 -2.49 -12.30
C VAL A 84 3.19 -1.61 -13.21
N ILE A 85 1.88 -1.68 -13.05
CA ILE A 85 1.00 -0.68 -13.65
C ILE A 85 1.35 0.67 -13.02
N GLU A 86 1.89 1.56 -13.83
CA GLU A 86 2.30 2.89 -13.38
C GLU A 86 1.09 3.74 -12.96
N ASN A 87 1.35 4.69 -12.06
CA ASN A 87 0.38 5.72 -11.67
C ASN A 87 -0.88 5.22 -10.95
N LEU A 88 -0.86 4.00 -10.40
CA LEU A 88 -1.95 3.54 -9.54
C LEU A 88 -1.94 4.26 -8.20
N LEU A 89 -3.12 4.70 -7.76
CA LEU A 89 -3.36 5.16 -6.40
C LEU A 89 -3.65 3.94 -5.50
N PRO A 90 -3.41 4.04 -4.18
CA PRO A 90 -3.89 3.04 -3.22
C PRO A 90 -5.38 2.73 -3.38
N LEU A 91 -6.20 3.75 -3.72
CA LEU A 91 -7.63 3.56 -3.98
C LEU A 91 -7.90 2.66 -5.19
N HIS A 92 -7.10 2.76 -6.26
CA HIS A 92 -7.26 1.90 -7.43
C HIS A 92 -7.06 0.42 -7.05
N VAL A 93 -6.05 0.12 -6.24
CA VAL A 93 -5.77 -1.23 -5.75
C VAL A 93 -6.93 -1.77 -4.90
N ALA A 94 -7.49 -0.95 -4.00
CA ALA A 94 -8.65 -1.35 -3.20
C ALA A 94 -9.90 -1.62 -4.06
N VAL A 95 -10.19 -0.78 -5.04
CA VAL A 95 -11.36 -0.98 -5.92
C VAL A 95 -11.17 -2.22 -6.80
N GLU A 96 -9.99 -2.40 -7.38
CA GLU A 96 -9.67 -3.60 -8.16
C GLU A 96 -9.84 -4.87 -7.32
N ASN A 97 -9.23 -4.93 -6.13
CA ASN A 97 -9.33 -6.12 -5.31
C ASN A 97 -10.76 -6.39 -4.83
N ALA A 98 -11.57 -5.33 -4.63
CA ALA A 98 -12.99 -5.47 -4.30
C ALA A 98 -13.77 -6.03 -5.51
N CYS A 99 -13.40 -5.62 -6.72
CA CYS A 99 -13.98 -6.14 -7.96
C CYS A 99 -13.60 -7.60 -8.25
N MET A 100 -12.39 -8.03 -7.86
CA MET A 100 -11.99 -9.44 -7.94
C MET A 100 -12.63 -10.31 -6.84
N HIS A 101 -13.13 -9.70 -5.77
CA HIS A 101 -13.73 -10.44 -4.67
C HIS A 101 -15.09 -11.01 -5.11
N LYS A 102 -15.11 -12.26 -5.60
CA LYS A 102 -16.18 -13.27 -5.83
C LYS A 102 -17.62 -12.83 -6.18
N TYR A 103 -18.14 -11.79 -5.54
CA TYR A 103 -19.45 -11.18 -5.78
C TYR A 103 -19.63 -10.68 -7.23
N LEU A 104 -18.54 -10.27 -7.90
CA LEU A 104 -18.57 -9.86 -9.30
C LEU A 104 -18.17 -10.98 -10.28
N GLU A 105 -17.41 -11.99 -9.87
CA GLU A 105 -17.19 -13.21 -10.67
C GLU A 105 -18.52 -13.94 -10.95
N ASP A 106 -19.40 -14.02 -9.95
CA ASP A 106 -20.71 -14.68 -10.08
C ASP A 106 -21.71 -13.88 -10.95
N ASN A 107 -21.49 -12.57 -11.15
CA ASN A 107 -22.35 -11.69 -11.96
C ASN A 107 -21.74 -11.30 -13.32
N LEU A 108 -20.46 -11.59 -13.56
CA LEU A 108 -19.72 -11.30 -14.79
C LEU A 108 -19.13 -12.61 -15.35
N SER A 109 -19.99 -13.51 -15.84
CA SER A 109 -19.55 -14.72 -16.55
C SER A 109 -19.09 -14.41 -18.00
N PRO A 110 -18.45 -15.35 -18.68
CA PRO A 110 -17.03 -15.44 -18.95
C PRO A 110 -16.69 -14.80 -20.31
N MET A 111 -16.36 -13.52 -20.35
CA MET A 111 -15.73 -12.94 -21.54
C MET A 111 -14.47 -12.19 -21.16
N GLN A 112 -13.34 -12.83 -21.48
CA GLN A 112 -12.06 -12.19 -21.74
C GLN A 112 -11.57 -11.31 -20.58
N TYR A 113 -11.02 -11.96 -19.56
CA TYR A 113 -10.28 -11.34 -18.47
C TYR A 113 -9.07 -10.57 -19.04
N GLN A 114 -9.30 -9.30 -19.38
CA GLN A 114 -8.26 -8.32 -19.68
C GLN A 114 -8.19 -7.41 -18.46
N PRO A 115 -7.11 -7.48 -17.65
CA PRO A 115 -6.93 -6.64 -16.47
C PRO A 115 -7.23 -5.15 -16.75
N GLY A 116 -6.93 -4.69 -17.97
CA GLY A 116 -7.18 -3.34 -18.47
C GLY A 116 -8.63 -2.82 -18.39
N TYR A 117 -9.66 -3.67 -18.36
CA TYR A 117 -11.06 -3.21 -18.36
C TYR A 117 -11.50 -2.65 -17.00
N ILE A 118 -11.08 -3.30 -15.91
CA ILE A 118 -11.35 -2.85 -14.55
C ILE A 118 -10.61 -1.53 -14.30
N TYR A 119 -9.35 -1.43 -14.73
CA TYR A 119 -8.59 -0.18 -14.62
C TYR A 119 -9.22 0.97 -15.40
N LYS A 120 -9.72 0.74 -16.63
CA LYS A 120 -10.44 1.76 -17.39
C LYS A 120 -11.71 2.23 -16.69
N LEU A 121 -12.47 1.32 -16.08
CA LEU A 121 -13.68 1.66 -15.34
C LEU A 121 -13.35 2.51 -14.10
N ILE A 122 -12.30 2.13 -13.36
CA ILE A 122 -11.83 2.88 -12.18
C ILE A 122 -11.29 4.26 -12.59
N HIS A 123 -10.51 4.34 -13.67
CA HIS A 123 -10.00 5.60 -14.23
C HIS A 123 -11.10 6.55 -14.72
N LEU A 124 -12.26 6.01 -15.11
CA LEU A 124 -13.45 6.78 -15.53
C LEU A 124 -14.28 7.27 -14.34
N LEU A 125 -14.12 6.66 -13.16
CA LEU A 125 -14.88 6.96 -11.95
C LEU A 125 -14.13 7.87 -10.95
N CYS A 126 -12.86 8.18 -11.22
CA CYS A 126 -12.03 9.15 -10.48
C CYS A 126 -11.76 10.37 -11.35
#